data_AF-A0A8J2VBF3-F1
#
_entry.id   AF-A0A8J2VBF3-F1
#
_cell.length_a   1.000
_cell.length_b   1.000
_cell.length_c   1.000
_cell.angle_alpha   90.00
_cell.angle_beta   90.00
_cell.angle_gamma   90.00
#
_symmetry.space_group_name_H-M   'P 1'
#
loop_
_entity.id
_entity.type
_entity.pdbx_description
1 polymer ?
#
loop_
_entity_poly.entity_id
_entity_poly.type
_entity_poly.pdbx_seq_one_letter_code
_entity_poly.pdbx_strand_id
1 'polypeptide(L)'
;MIHRIVGWWLTLILGLPMAAALVYVAAYQGLLDSKEFYPFWLGEVFFYMALPMVALTAVRIHWGKRNPIAYWLLSVVLIGAMGFMGWQNWKKNIGVVDKVTLYPMGVAGTELLTQEKTTYRIPYYPLNTERVLETIRTGKGVEVYRVRDKPIILAFRDPAFSGYTPEQRLINLAIGLLAALVFAVFFWIVAGVWWKSVSVGEREIVLRNWGRRTYIPLADVIHVWIRKDEEEIWVETDPAAWVFPYDADTSRLMAAVAEREGLDELKPKERWVRRVKWDEVRLYENHLRLIRGEQERRLSYGEIEEIHWDGLLHILLRDEEEDILITDDRYTDWMWFDELAALVSAVWEQEGKGYMKEVDPESGSISFAVTLLEEGGGGHSLGRRL
;
A
#
# COMPACT_ATOMS: atom_id res chain seq x y z
N MET A 1 17.76 -17.51 -3.89
CA MET A 1 18.04 -17.60 -2.43
C MET A 1 18.09 -16.23 -1.75
N ILE A 2 18.90 -15.29 -2.27
CA ILE A 2 19.07 -13.92 -1.72
C ILE A 2 17.73 -13.17 -1.56
N HIS A 3 16.85 -13.19 -2.57
CA HIS A 3 15.53 -12.56 -2.49
C HIS A 3 14.69 -13.00 -1.29
N ARG A 4 14.75 -14.30 -0.93
CA ARG A 4 14.03 -14.82 0.24
C ARG A 4 14.64 -14.34 1.55
N ILE A 5 15.97 -14.27 1.63
CA ILE A 5 16.67 -13.79 2.83
C ILE A 5 16.32 -12.31 3.08
N VAL A 6 16.36 -11.50 2.03
CA VAL A 6 16.00 -10.07 2.12
C VAL A 6 14.51 -9.90 2.42
N GLY A 7 13.62 -10.71 1.83
CA GLY A 7 12.20 -10.73 2.17
C GLY A 7 11.94 -11.04 3.66
N TRP A 8 12.60 -12.06 4.22
CA TRP A 8 12.54 -12.36 5.66
C TRP A 8 13.07 -11.20 6.51
N TRP A 9 14.21 -10.62 6.13
CA TRP A 9 14.81 -9.47 6.81
C TRP A 9 13.86 -8.28 6.87
N LEU A 10 13.27 -7.89 5.74
CA LEU A 10 12.31 -6.80 5.66
C LEU A 10 11.04 -7.09 6.47
N THR A 11 10.58 -8.35 6.45
CA THR A 11 9.41 -8.75 7.25
C THR A 11 9.68 -8.55 8.73
N LEU A 12 10.87 -8.90 9.22
CA LEU A 12 11.25 -8.68 10.61
C LEU A 12 11.38 -7.19 10.95
N ILE A 13 12.06 -6.41 10.11
CA ILE A 13 12.36 -5.00 10.38
C ILE A 13 11.13 -4.12 10.32
N LEU A 14 10.17 -4.43 9.45
CA LEU A 14 8.94 -3.67 9.33
C LEU A 14 7.88 -4.19 10.30
N GLY A 15 7.87 -5.50 10.59
CA GLY A 15 6.96 -6.12 11.54
C GLY A 15 7.26 -5.76 12.99
N LEU A 16 8.53 -5.60 13.38
CA LEU A 16 8.91 -5.23 14.75
C LEU A 16 8.38 -3.84 15.18
N PRO A 17 8.55 -2.76 14.41
CA PRO A 17 7.94 -1.47 14.68
C PRO A 17 6.42 -1.53 14.72
N MET A 18 5.77 -2.32 13.86
CA MET A 18 4.32 -2.51 13.88
C MET A 18 3.87 -3.18 15.19
N ALA A 19 4.54 -4.25 15.62
CA ALA A 19 4.24 -4.90 16.89
C ALA A 19 4.50 -3.96 18.08
N ALA A 20 5.61 -3.21 18.04
CA ALA A 20 5.91 -2.19 19.04
C ALA A 20 4.85 -1.07 19.06
N ALA A 21 4.32 -0.67 17.90
CA ALA A 21 3.23 0.30 17.78
C ALA A 21 1.98 -0.19 18.52
N LEU A 22 1.60 -1.45 18.30
CA LEU A 22 0.42 -2.05 18.92
C LEU A 22 0.58 -2.19 20.43
N VAL A 23 1.77 -2.62 20.89
CA VAL A 23 2.10 -2.66 22.32
C VAL A 23 2.09 -1.26 22.92
N TYR A 24 2.63 -0.27 22.20
CA TYR A 24 2.61 1.13 22.60
C TYR A 24 1.17 1.62 22.76
N VAL A 25 0.29 1.44 21.77
CA VAL A 25 -1.14 1.80 21.85
C VAL A 25 -1.82 1.17 23.07
N ALA A 26 -1.57 -0.12 23.31
CA ALA A 26 -2.19 -0.86 24.42
C ALA A 26 -1.67 -0.41 25.80
N ALA A 27 -0.36 -0.20 25.93
CA ALA A 27 0.28 0.18 27.19
C ALA A 27 0.12 1.67 27.52
N TYR A 28 0.08 2.53 26.51
CA TYR A 28 0.06 3.98 26.65
C TYR A 28 -1.19 4.49 27.37
N GLN A 29 -2.37 3.89 27.12
CA GLN A 29 -3.61 4.33 27.75
C GLN A 29 -3.69 4.02 29.25
N GLY A 30 -3.06 2.93 29.69
CA GLY A 30 -3.12 2.46 31.09
C GLY A 30 -1.99 2.97 31.98
N LEU A 31 -0.83 3.28 31.41
CA LEU A 31 0.39 3.57 32.18
C LEU A 31 0.72 5.06 32.28
N LEU A 32 0.05 5.92 31.53
CA LEU A 32 0.41 7.34 31.34
C LEU A 32 0.64 8.11 32.65
N ASP A 33 -0.10 7.79 33.70
CA ASP A 33 -0.02 8.45 35.02
C ASP A 33 0.90 7.73 36.02
N SER A 34 1.73 6.79 35.55
CA SER A 34 2.53 5.91 36.41
C SER A 34 4.03 5.99 36.10
N LYS A 35 4.85 5.66 37.10
CA LYS A 35 6.31 5.47 36.92
C LYS A 35 6.66 4.35 35.93
N GLU A 36 5.73 3.42 35.71
CA GLU A 36 5.92 2.24 34.86
C GLU A 36 5.91 2.59 33.37
N PHE A 37 5.50 3.82 33.03
CA PHE A 37 5.58 4.35 31.69
C PHE A 37 7.00 4.75 31.26
N TYR A 38 7.92 4.91 32.20
CA TYR A 38 9.28 5.38 31.94
C TYR A 38 10.05 4.57 30.87
N PRO A 39 10.01 3.22 30.85
CA PRO A 39 10.65 2.44 29.78
C PRO A 39 10.00 2.67 28.40
N PHE A 40 8.68 2.88 28.35
CA PHE A 40 7.95 3.13 27.11
C PHE A 40 8.29 4.49 26.52
N TRP A 41 8.42 5.52 27.37
CA TRP A 41 8.89 6.84 26.95
C TRP A 41 10.28 6.82 26.32
N LEU A 42 11.20 6.10 26.96
CA LEU A 42 12.56 5.97 26.42
C LEU A 42 12.53 5.29 25.04
N GLY A 43 11.59 4.37 24.81
CA GLY A 43 11.37 3.69 23.54
C GLY A 43 10.64 4.51 22.47
N GLU A 44 9.86 5.54 22.84
CA GLU A 44 9.00 6.32 21.93
C GLU A 44 9.80 7.00 20.81
N VAL A 45 11.06 7.36 21.05
CA VAL A 45 11.92 7.96 20.03
C VAL A 45 12.26 6.97 18.89
N PHE A 46 12.41 5.68 19.20
CA PHE A 46 12.62 4.67 18.17
C PHE A 46 11.38 4.49 17.31
N PHE A 47 10.20 4.60 17.92
CA PHE A 47 8.92 4.50 17.23
C PHE A 47 8.74 5.62 16.18
N TYR A 48 8.91 6.88 16.56
CA TYR A 48 8.77 7.99 15.60
C TYR A 48 9.87 8.02 14.54
N MET A 49 11.09 7.59 14.88
CA MET A 49 12.16 7.47 13.89
C MET A 49 11.99 6.27 12.95
N ALA A 50 11.24 5.24 13.35
CA ALA A 50 10.92 4.11 12.49
C ALA A 50 9.97 4.49 11.35
N LEU A 51 9.03 5.42 11.56
CA LEU A 51 8.09 5.87 10.52
C LEU A 51 8.78 6.33 9.21
N PRO A 52 9.70 7.31 9.22
CA PRO A 52 10.38 7.74 8.00
C PRO A 52 11.28 6.64 7.42
N MET A 53 11.86 5.76 8.25
CA MET A 53 12.63 4.61 7.77
C MET A 53 11.75 3.64 6.97
N VAL A 54 10.58 3.30 7.51
CA VAL A 54 9.62 2.40 6.85
C VAL A 54 9.10 3.01 5.55
N ALA A 55 8.79 4.32 5.55
CA ALA A 55 8.39 5.03 4.34
C ALA A 55 9.49 5.00 3.26
N LEU A 56 10.75 5.34 3.62
CA LEU A 56 11.89 5.28 2.69
C LEU A 56 12.16 3.87 2.18
N THR A 57 11.90 2.84 2.99
CA THR A 57 12.00 1.45 2.57
C THR A 57 10.93 1.14 1.54
N ALA A 58 9.67 1.54 1.77
CA ALA A 58 8.60 1.29 0.79
C ALA A 58 8.80 2.03 -0.55
N VAL A 59 9.47 3.19 -0.54
CA VAL A 59 9.82 3.91 -1.76
C VAL A 59 10.72 3.07 -2.67
N ARG A 60 10.34 2.95 -3.95
CA ARG A 60 11.08 2.17 -4.97
C ARG A 60 11.27 0.69 -4.61
N ILE A 61 10.28 0.10 -3.96
CA ILE A 61 10.33 -1.30 -3.58
C ILE A 61 10.54 -2.28 -4.75
N HIS A 62 9.99 -2.00 -5.92
CA HIS A 62 10.19 -2.81 -7.13
C HIS A 62 11.65 -2.79 -7.58
N TRP A 63 12.31 -1.63 -7.53
CA TRP A 63 13.77 -1.53 -7.75
C TRP A 63 14.55 -2.31 -6.70
N GLY A 64 14.11 -2.24 -5.44
CA GLY A 64 14.72 -2.98 -4.33
C GLY A 64 14.66 -4.49 -4.51
N LYS A 65 13.54 -4.99 -5.04
CA LYS A 65 13.38 -6.40 -5.39
C LYS A 65 14.33 -6.82 -6.51
N ARG A 66 14.58 -5.96 -7.51
CA ARG A 66 15.58 -6.24 -8.57
C ARG A 66 17.02 -6.18 -8.07
N ASN A 67 17.30 -5.33 -7.09
CA ASN A 67 18.64 -5.10 -6.54
C ASN A 67 18.69 -5.47 -5.05
N PRO A 68 18.50 -6.76 -4.69
CA PRO A 68 18.23 -7.16 -3.31
C PRO A 68 19.39 -6.87 -2.35
N ILE A 69 20.63 -6.92 -2.83
CA ILE A 69 21.82 -6.63 -2.01
C ILE A 69 21.90 -5.13 -1.68
N ALA A 70 21.75 -4.27 -2.69
CA ALA A 70 21.79 -2.82 -2.49
C ALA A 70 20.65 -2.34 -1.58
N TYR A 71 19.46 -2.92 -1.77
CA TYR A 71 18.30 -2.63 -0.95
C TYR A 71 18.45 -3.14 0.49
N TRP A 72 19.04 -4.32 0.68
CA TRP A 72 19.42 -4.81 2.01
C TRP A 72 20.40 -3.87 2.71
N LEU A 73 21.48 -3.45 2.03
CA LEU A 73 22.44 -2.48 2.57
C LEU A 73 21.77 -1.16 2.95
N LEU A 74 20.90 -0.62 2.09
CA LEU A 74 20.12 0.58 2.39
C LEU A 74 19.29 0.41 3.67
N SER A 75 18.55 -0.70 3.79
CA SER A 75 17.74 -0.97 4.98
C SER A 75 18.60 -1.07 6.25
N VAL A 76 19.77 -1.69 6.19
CA VAL A 76 20.73 -1.79 7.30
C VAL A 76 21.22 -0.40 7.71
N VAL A 77 21.56 0.47 6.75
CA VAL A 77 22.01 1.85 7.02
C VAL A 77 20.91 2.66 7.69
N LEU A 78 19.67 2.56 7.21
CA LEU A 78 18.53 3.29 7.81
C LEU A 78 18.26 2.83 9.25
N ILE A 79 18.31 1.53 9.52
CA ILE A 79 18.16 0.98 10.87
C ILE A 79 19.33 1.40 11.76
N GLY A 80 20.55 1.38 11.24
CA GLY A 80 21.73 1.82 11.95
C GLY A 80 21.64 3.29 12.37
N ALA A 81 21.18 4.16 11.46
CA ALA A 81 20.95 5.58 11.74
C ALA A 81 19.86 5.78 12.80
N MET A 82 18.71 5.12 12.65
CA MET A 82 17.62 5.12 13.64
C MET A 82 18.11 4.63 15.01
N GLY A 83 18.82 3.51 15.03
CA GLY A 83 19.35 2.90 16.25
C GLY A 83 20.35 3.82 16.96
N PHE A 84 21.24 4.46 16.21
CA PHE A 84 22.20 5.41 16.75
C PHE A 84 21.52 6.65 17.36
N MET A 85 20.59 7.28 16.63
CA MET A 85 19.86 8.45 17.11
C MET A 85 19.00 8.12 18.34
N GLY A 86 18.27 7.01 18.30
CA GLY A 86 17.47 6.53 19.42
C GLY A 86 18.35 6.20 20.64
N TRP A 87 19.50 5.56 20.44
CA TRP A 87 20.46 5.25 21.51
C TRP A 87 21.03 6.50 22.17
N GLN A 88 21.38 7.52 21.39
CA GLN A 88 21.85 8.80 21.94
C GLN A 88 20.78 9.45 22.83
N ASN A 89 19.52 9.45 22.38
CA ASN A 89 18.42 9.98 23.18
C ASN A 89 18.16 9.13 24.44
N TRP A 90 18.20 7.81 24.31
CA TRP A 90 18.06 6.89 25.44
C TRP A 90 19.13 7.15 26.49
N LYS A 91 20.41 7.22 26.10
CA LYS A 91 21.53 7.51 27.00
C LYS A 91 21.37 8.87 27.69
N LYS A 92 20.86 9.88 26.97
CA LYS A 92 20.59 11.22 27.51
C LYS A 92 19.52 11.21 28.59
N ASN A 93 18.58 10.26 28.58
CA ASN A 93 17.41 10.29 29.46
C ASN A 93 17.34 9.15 30.49
N ILE A 94 18.00 8.01 30.26
CA ILE A 94 18.03 6.88 31.20
C ILE A 94 18.70 7.24 32.53
N GLY A 95 18.22 6.67 33.63
CA GLY A 95 18.68 6.93 34.98
C GLY A 95 17.79 6.25 36.01
N VAL A 96 18.23 6.26 37.27
CA VAL A 96 17.51 5.65 38.39
C VAL A 96 16.30 6.49 38.76
N VAL A 97 15.14 5.85 38.86
CA VAL A 97 13.90 6.51 39.30
C VAL A 97 13.85 6.51 40.81
N ASP A 98 13.72 7.69 41.42
CA ASP A 98 13.49 7.83 42.85
C ASP A 98 12.23 8.65 43.16
N LYS A 99 11.73 8.46 44.38
CA LYS A 99 10.57 9.17 44.91
C LYS A 99 11.07 10.32 45.77
N VAL A 100 10.66 11.54 45.45
CA VAL A 100 11.06 12.74 46.19
C VAL A 100 9.87 13.69 46.34
N THR A 101 9.82 14.39 47.47
CA THR A 101 8.87 15.48 47.71
C THR A 101 9.50 16.79 47.24
N LEU A 102 8.89 17.43 46.25
CA LEU A 102 9.33 18.73 45.73
C LEU A 102 8.39 19.84 46.20
N TYR A 103 8.93 21.02 46.46
CA TYR A 103 8.14 22.20 46.82
C TYR A 103 8.05 23.13 45.60
N PRO A 104 6.92 23.17 44.89
CA PRO A 104 6.77 23.97 43.69
C PRO A 104 6.76 25.47 44.04
N MET A 105 7.35 26.30 43.19
CA MET A 105 7.27 27.76 43.24
C MET A 105 6.62 28.36 42.00
N GLY A 106 6.65 27.67 40.87
CA GLY A 106 6.07 28.14 39.63
C GLY A 106 5.98 27.04 38.57
N VAL A 107 5.09 27.22 37.60
CA VAL A 107 4.90 26.33 36.45
C VAL A 107 4.96 27.18 35.20
N ALA A 108 5.75 26.76 34.21
CA ALA A 108 5.81 27.39 32.90
C ALA A 108 5.78 26.29 31.82
N GLY A 109 4.61 26.07 31.21
CA GLY A 109 4.42 25.02 30.21
C GLY A 109 4.74 23.63 30.75
N THR A 110 5.80 23.00 30.21
CA THR A 110 6.26 21.66 30.62
C THR A 110 7.30 21.69 31.74
N GLU A 111 7.57 22.86 32.34
CA GLU A 111 8.60 23.03 33.36
C GLU A 111 8.00 23.38 34.73
N LEU A 112 8.51 22.73 35.79
CA LEU A 112 8.19 22.99 37.19
C LEU A 112 9.41 23.60 37.90
N LEU A 113 9.28 24.84 38.35
CA LEU A 113 10.28 25.50 39.17
C LEU A 113 10.07 25.14 40.64
N THR A 114 11.13 24.75 41.33
CA THR A 114 11.09 24.33 42.75
C THR A 114 11.83 25.30 43.67
N GLN A 115 11.54 25.26 44.97
CA GLN A 115 12.20 26.10 46.00
C GLN A 115 13.72 25.94 46.04
N GLU A 116 14.23 24.78 45.64
CA GLU A 116 15.65 24.47 45.51
C GLU A 116 16.30 25.13 44.28
N LYS A 117 15.61 26.06 43.61
CA LYS A 117 16.02 26.74 42.36
C LYS A 117 16.34 25.78 41.21
N THR A 118 15.82 24.55 41.27
CA THR A 118 15.93 23.58 40.19
C THR A 118 14.65 23.60 39.36
N THR A 119 14.83 23.72 38.05
CA THR A 119 13.75 23.61 37.07
C THR A 119 13.68 22.17 36.58
N TYR A 120 12.55 21.51 36.78
CA TYR A 120 12.31 20.15 36.31
C TYR A 120 11.44 20.15 35.06
N ARG A 121 11.83 19.41 34.04
CA ARG A 121 11.02 19.14 32.86
C ARG A 121 10.06 17.99 33.13
N ILE A 122 8.81 18.14 32.69
CA ILE A 122 7.76 17.12 32.73
C ILE A 122 7.52 16.68 31.28
N PRO A 123 8.02 15.50 30.85
CA PRO A 123 7.92 15.05 29.46
C PRO A 123 6.47 14.84 29.00
N TYR A 124 5.58 14.46 29.92
CA TYR A 124 4.17 14.18 29.64
C TYR A 124 3.27 15.21 30.32
N TYR A 125 2.92 16.21 29.52
CA TYR A 125 1.98 17.29 29.81
C TYR A 125 0.66 16.96 29.07
N PRO A 126 -0.53 17.18 29.67
CA PRO A 126 -0.81 18.26 30.62
C PRO A 126 -0.82 17.89 32.10
N LEU A 127 -0.41 18.88 32.89
CA LEU A 127 -0.51 18.93 34.33
C LEU A 127 -1.72 19.78 34.73
N ASN A 128 -2.40 19.41 35.82
CA ASN A 128 -3.45 20.25 36.40
C ASN A 128 -2.84 21.49 37.07
N THR A 129 -2.72 22.57 36.28
CA THR A 129 -2.10 23.83 36.70
C THR A 129 -2.79 24.44 37.92
N GLU A 130 -4.11 24.34 38.01
CA GLU A 130 -4.86 24.87 39.17
C GLU A 130 -4.45 24.18 40.46
N ARG A 131 -4.32 22.85 40.42
CA ARG A 131 -3.91 22.05 41.58
C ARG A 131 -2.47 22.33 42.00
N VAL A 132 -1.57 22.56 41.04
CA VAL A 132 -0.20 22.98 41.35
C VAL A 132 -0.15 24.39 41.92
N LEU A 133 -0.92 25.34 41.37
CA LEU A 133 -1.01 26.70 41.91
C LEU A 133 -1.58 26.72 43.33
N GLU A 134 -2.58 25.88 43.62
CA GLU A 134 -3.09 25.69 44.98
C GLU A 134 -2.00 25.15 45.92
N THR A 135 -1.21 24.19 45.46
CA THR A 135 -0.11 23.62 46.23
C THR A 135 0.99 24.66 46.50
N ILE A 136 1.31 25.51 45.51
CA ILE A 136 2.23 26.64 45.66
C ILE A 136 1.70 27.63 46.71
N ARG A 137 0.42 28.03 46.61
CA ARG A 137 -0.21 29.00 47.55
C ARG A 137 -0.26 28.48 48.98
N THR A 138 -0.44 27.18 49.16
CA THR A 138 -0.52 26.53 50.48
C THR A 138 0.84 26.11 51.03
N GLY A 139 1.92 26.28 50.27
CA GLY A 139 3.29 25.93 50.67
C GLY A 139 3.51 24.42 50.89
N LYS A 140 2.65 23.56 50.31
CA LYS A 140 2.74 22.11 50.50
C LYS A 140 3.72 21.48 49.49
N GLY A 141 4.36 20.40 49.90
CA GLY A 141 5.20 19.58 49.01
C GLY A 141 4.36 18.63 48.15
N VAL A 142 4.85 18.32 46.96
CA VAL A 142 4.24 17.37 46.01
C VAL A 142 5.18 16.17 45.84
N GLU A 143 4.66 14.97 46.04
CA GLU A 143 5.42 13.74 45.82
C GLU A 143 5.46 13.38 44.34
N VAL A 144 6.68 13.24 43.80
CA VAL A 144 6.91 12.91 42.40
C VAL A 144 7.86 11.73 42.24
N TYR A 145 7.73 11.04 41.10
CA TYR A 145 8.75 10.14 40.60
C TYR A 145 9.66 10.92 39.65
N ARG A 146 10.94 11.06 40.00
CA ARG A 146 11.93 11.77 39.18
C ARG A 146 13.08 10.84 38.81
N VAL A 147 13.88 11.28 37.83
CA VAL A 147 15.16 10.64 37.53
C VAL A 147 16.23 11.29 38.41
N ARG A 148 16.85 10.55 39.34
CA ARG A 148 17.67 11.08 40.44
C ARG A 148 18.70 12.14 40.04
N ASP A 149 19.40 11.91 38.93
CA ASP A 149 20.52 12.74 38.46
C ASP A 149 20.13 13.68 37.31
N LYS A 150 18.83 13.84 37.04
CA LYS A 150 18.32 14.64 35.92
C LYS A 150 17.15 15.51 36.36
N PRO A 151 17.02 16.73 35.82
CA PRO A 151 15.88 17.59 36.09
C PRO A 151 14.64 17.11 35.32
N ILE A 152 14.19 15.87 35.55
CA ILE A 152 13.09 15.23 34.84
C ILE A 152 12.12 14.63 35.85
N ILE A 153 10.86 15.06 35.81
CA ILE A 153 9.74 14.47 36.55
C ILE A 153 8.99 13.56 35.58
N LEU A 154 8.87 12.28 35.94
CA LEU A 154 8.21 11.27 35.13
C LEU A 154 6.70 11.25 35.38
N ALA A 155 6.30 11.28 36.65
CA ALA A 155 4.90 11.26 37.06
C ALA A 155 4.73 11.84 38.47
N PHE A 156 3.52 12.31 38.75
CA PHE A 156 3.08 12.69 40.08
C PHE A 156 2.48 11.47 40.77
N ARG A 157 2.73 11.32 42.09
CA ARG A 157 2.14 10.19 42.82
C ARG A 157 0.63 10.34 42.97
N ASP A 158 0.18 11.57 43.21
CA ASP A 158 -1.23 11.89 43.30
C ASP A 158 -1.81 12.13 41.88
N PRO A 159 -2.72 11.27 41.39
CA PRO A 159 -3.28 11.40 40.05
C PRO A 159 -4.10 12.69 39.87
N ALA A 160 -4.50 13.38 40.95
CA ALA A 160 -5.17 14.68 40.86
C ALA A 160 -4.31 15.78 40.21
N PHE A 161 -2.99 15.58 40.13
CA PHE A 161 -2.07 16.48 39.43
C PHE A 161 -1.97 16.19 37.92
N SER A 162 -2.51 15.05 37.46
CA SER A 162 -2.62 14.75 36.03
C SER A 162 -3.72 15.62 35.40
N GLY A 163 -3.39 16.29 34.29
CA GLY A 163 -4.29 17.19 33.57
C GLY A 163 -4.95 16.55 32.34
N TYR A 164 -4.74 15.25 32.10
CA TYR A 164 -5.26 14.58 30.90
C TYR A 164 -6.78 14.52 30.91
N THR A 165 -7.42 15.28 30.03
CA THR A 165 -8.85 15.18 29.79
C THR A 165 -9.18 13.87 29.04
N PRO A 166 -10.41 13.33 29.16
CA PRO A 166 -10.84 12.18 28.38
C PRO A 166 -10.64 12.38 26.86
N GLU A 167 -10.85 13.61 26.38
CA GLU A 167 -10.62 13.99 24.98
C GLU A 167 -9.15 13.86 24.57
N GLN A 168 -8.21 14.32 25.40
CA GLN A 168 -6.78 14.19 25.12
C GLN A 168 -6.32 12.73 25.12
N ARG A 169 -6.87 11.91 26.03
CA ARG A 169 -6.61 10.46 26.02
C ARG A 169 -7.13 9.81 24.73
N LEU A 170 -8.32 10.21 24.27
CA LEU A 170 -8.89 9.75 23.02
C LEU A 170 -8.07 10.20 21.80
N ILE A 171 -7.61 11.46 21.76
CA ILE A 171 -6.74 11.97 20.70
C ILE A 171 -5.43 11.18 20.66
N ASN A 172 -4.79 10.94 21.81
CA ASN A 172 -3.56 10.14 21.87
C ASN A 172 -3.79 8.68 21.44
N LEU A 173 -4.96 8.10 21.78
CA LEU A 173 -5.36 6.78 21.30
C LEU A 173 -5.47 6.78 19.77
N ALA A 174 -6.17 7.76 19.21
CA ALA A 174 -6.38 7.90 17.77
C ALA A 174 -5.05 8.07 17.03
N ILE A 175 -4.12 8.87 17.56
CA ILE A 175 -2.77 9.05 16.99
C ILE A 175 -1.99 7.73 17.02
N GLY A 176 -2.04 7.00 18.14
CA GLY A 176 -1.38 5.70 18.25
C GLY A 176 -1.95 4.67 17.27
N LEU A 177 -3.27 4.59 17.14
CA LEU A 177 -3.95 3.71 16.17
C LEU A 177 -3.60 4.10 14.72
N LEU A 178 -3.59 5.40 14.42
CA LEU A 178 -3.21 5.90 13.10
C LEU A 178 -1.77 5.49 12.77
N ALA A 179 -0.84 5.66 13.70
CA ALA A 179 0.55 5.28 13.48
C ALA A 179 0.70 3.75 13.29
N ALA A 180 -0.01 2.93 14.07
CA ALA A 180 -0.04 1.48 13.88
C ALA A 180 -0.61 1.09 12.50
N LEU A 181 -1.67 1.76 12.05
CA LEU A 181 -2.25 1.56 10.72
C LEU A 181 -1.26 1.93 9.60
N VAL A 182 -0.55 3.05 9.75
CA VAL A 182 0.50 3.46 8.79
C VAL A 182 1.58 2.38 8.67
N PHE A 183 2.08 1.85 9.79
CA PHE A 183 3.03 0.74 9.77
C PHE A 183 2.44 -0.50 9.09
N ALA A 184 1.18 -0.84 9.35
CA ALA A 184 0.50 -1.99 8.74
C ALA A 184 0.39 -1.85 7.22
N VAL A 185 0.03 -0.67 6.72
CA VAL A 185 -0.07 -0.40 5.27
C VAL A 185 1.29 -0.55 4.60
N PHE A 186 2.34 0.07 5.15
CA PHE A 186 3.68 -0.07 4.57
C PHE A 186 4.19 -1.51 4.64
N PHE A 187 3.97 -2.20 5.76
CA PHE A 187 4.31 -3.61 5.91
C PHE A 187 3.60 -4.46 4.86
N TRP A 188 2.30 -4.22 4.63
CA TRP A 188 1.50 -4.90 3.63
C TRP A 188 2.03 -4.69 2.22
N ILE A 189 2.29 -3.42 1.84
CA ILE A 189 2.88 -3.09 0.53
C ILE A 189 4.23 -3.80 0.37
N VAL A 190 5.08 -3.75 1.40
CA VAL A 190 6.41 -4.34 1.28
C VAL A 190 6.36 -5.85 1.16
N ALA A 191 5.56 -6.48 2.01
CA ALA A 191 5.39 -7.90 1.98
C ALA A 191 4.73 -8.37 0.67
N GLY A 192 3.71 -7.66 0.18
CA GLY A 192 3.03 -7.96 -1.08
C GLY A 192 4.00 -7.99 -2.27
N VAL A 193 4.93 -7.05 -2.35
CA VAL A 193 5.92 -7.02 -3.43
C VAL A 193 7.00 -8.10 -3.25
N TRP A 194 7.59 -8.23 -2.05
CA TRP A 194 8.71 -9.15 -1.82
C TRP A 194 8.32 -10.62 -1.81
N TRP A 195 7.11 -10.94 -1.35
CA TRP A 195 6.63 -12.31 -1.24
C TRP A 195 5.88 -12.80 -2.48
N LYS A 196 5.53 -11.90 -3.41
CA LYS A 196 5.02 -12.28 -4.73
C LYS A 196 6.13 -12.94 -5.53
N SER A 197 6.01 -14.21 -5.85
CA SER A 197 6.90 -14.91 -6.78
C SER A 197 6.10 -15.72 -7.77
N VAL A 198 6.50 -15.67 -9.03
CA VAL A 198 5.95 -16.49 -10.10
C VAL A 198 6.93 -17.64 -10.34
N SER A 199 6.42 -18.84 -10.51
CA SER A 199 7.20 -19.96 -11.04
C SER A 199 6.38 -20.67 -12.11
N VAL A 200 7.01 -20.92 -13.25
CA VAL A 200 6.38 -21.61 -14.37
C VAL A 200 6.74 -23.08 -14.29
N GLY A 201 5.74 -23.93 -14.11
CA GLY A 201 5.88 -25.39 -14.10
C GLY A 201 5.63 -26.00 -15.48
N GLU A 202 5.58 -27.33 -15.54
CA GLU A 202 5.26 -28.05 -16.79
C GLU A 202 3.80 -27.92 -17.21
N ARG A 203 2.87 -27.71 -16.27
CA ARG A 203 1.42 -27.67 -16.56
C ARG A 203 0.69 -26.49 -15.94
N GLU A 204 1.38 -25.70 -15.13
CA GLU A 204 0.77 -24.65 -14.32
C GLU A 204 1.74 -23.50 -14.10
N ILE A 205 1.18 -22.29 -13.99
CA ILE A 205 1.85 -21.13 -13.45
C ILE A 205 1.49 -21.05 -11.97
N VAL A 206 2.50 -21.15 -11.11
CA VAL A 206 2.31 -21.07 -9.67
C VAL A 206 2.65 -19.67 -9.20
N LEU A 207 1.62 -18.96 -8.75
CA LEU A 207 1.75 -17.70 -8.05
C LEU A 207 1.86 -17.98 -6.57
N ARG A 208 2.92 -17.50 -5.95
CA ARG A 208 3.05 -17.49 -4.50
C ARG A 208 2.94 -16.07 -4.05
N ASN A 209 2.00 -15.80 -3.15
CA ASN A 209 1.86 -14.51 -2.50
C ASN A 209 1.64 -14.76 -1.02
N TRP A 210 2.58 -14.34 -0.18
CA TRP A 210 2.53 -14.36 1.28
C TRP A 210 1.56 -15.38 1.91
N GLY A 211 1.97 -16.65 1.94
CA GLY A 211 1.19 -17.75 2.53
C GLY A 211 0.07 -18.31 1.64
N ARG A 212 -0.34 -17.61 0.59
CA ARG A 212 -1.26 -18.08 -0.45
C ARG A 212 -0.49 -18.60 -1.67
N ARG A 213 -1.04 -19.64 -2.27
CA ARG A 213 -0.58 -20.18 -3.56
C ARG A 213 -1.77 -20.24 -4.49
N THR A 214 -1.65 -19.56 -5.63
CA THR A 214 -2.62 -19.65 -6.71
C THR A 214 -1.98 -20.45 -7.82
N TYR A 215 -2.71 -21.43 -8.31
CA TYR A 215 -2.28 -22.31 -9.38
C TYR A 215 -3.13 -21.97 -10.60
N ILE A 216 -2.47 -21.55 -11.67
CA ILE A 216 -3.13 -21.22 -12.94
C ILE A 216 -2.76 -22.33 -13.91
N PRO A 217 -3.69 -23.22 -14.30
CA PRO A 217 -3.43 -24.25 -15.29
C PRO A 217 -3.06 -23.60 -16.63
N LEU A 218 -1.99 -24.09 -17.27
CA LEU A 218 -1.56 -23.56 -18.57
C LEU A 218 -2.59 -23.81 -19.69
N ALA A 219 -3.43 -24.83 -19.52
CA ALA A 219 -4.54 -25.10 -20.41
C ALA A 219 -5.59 -23.97 -20.43
N ASP A 220 -5.68 -23.22 -19.33
CA ASP A 220 -6.66 -22.14 -19.15
C ASP A 220 -6.09 -20.77 -19.55
N VAL A 221 -4.80 -20.70 -19.89
CA VAL A 221 -4.15 -19.47 -20.32
C VAL A 221 -4.58 -19.13 -21.75
N ILE A 222 -5.21 -17.98 -21.88
CA ILE A 222 -5.75 -17.48 -23.15
C ILE A 222 -4.81 -16.44 -23.76
N HIS A 223 -4.12 -15.65 -22.95
CA HIS A 223 -3.27 -14.59 -23.46
C HIS A 223 -2.05 -14.39 -22.54
N VAL A 224 -0.88 -14.25 -23.15
CA VAL A 224 0.38 -13.92 -22.48
C VAL A 224 0.99 -12.72 -23.19
N TRP A 225 1.24 -11.64 -22.46
CA TRP A 225 1.85 -10.43 -23.00
C TRP A 225 3.01 -9.94 -22.13
N ILE A 226 4.17 -9.78 -22.74
CA ILE A 226 5.41 -9.34 -22.10
C ILE A 226 5.65 -7.89 -22.51
N ARG A 227 5.29 -6.95 -21.63
CA ARG A 227 5.48 -5.51 -21.83
C ARG A 227 6.80 -5.09 -21.19
N LYS A 228 7.88 -5.12 -21.97
CA LYS A 228 9.23 -4.80 -21.47
C LYS A 228 9.35 -3.35 -20.99
N ASP A 229 8.71 -2.42 -21.68
CA ASP A 229 8.81 -0.98 -21.39
C ASP A 229 8.10 -0.59 -20.10
N GLU A 230 6.95 -1.20 -19.83
CA GLU A 230 6.21 -1.07 -18.57
C GLU A 230 6.75 -1.98 -17.47
N GLU A 231 7.69 -2.86 -17.83
CA GLU A 231 8.30 -3.86 -16.97
C GLU A 231 7.26 -4.80 -16.33
N GLU A 232 6.31 -5.27 -17.15
CA GLU A 232 5.21 -6.14 -16.75
C GLU A 232 5.07 -7.38 -17.64
N ILE A 233 4.52 -8.46 -17.07
CA ILE A 233 4.08 -9.67 -17.75
C ILE A 233 2.63 -9.90 -17.39
N TRP A 234 1.78 -9.90 -18.39
CA TRP A 234 0.34 -10.11 -18.29
C TRP A 234 0.01 -11.54 -18.70
N VAL A 235 -0.82 -12.19 -17.90
CA VAL A 235 -1.36 -13.53 -18.18
C VAL A 235 -2.85 -13.50 -17.90
N GLU A 236 -3.64 -13.79 -18.93
CA GLU A 236 -5.08 -13.80 -18.85
C GLU A 236 -5.63 -15.22 -19.01
N THR A 237 -6.67 -15.47 -18.24
CA THR A 237 -7.50 -16.67 -18.23
C THR A 237 -8.95 -16.25 -18.27
N ASP A 238 -9.86 -17.17 -18.60
CA ASP A 238 -11.30 -16.92 -18.44
C ASP A 238 -11.70 -17.34 -17.00
N PRO A 239 -12.01 -16.41 -16.07
CA PRO A 239 -12.32 -14.98 -16.25
C PRO A 239 -11.28 -13.98 -15.67
N ALA A 240 -10.07 -14.41 -15.30
CA ALA A 240 -9.12 -13.59 -14.53
C ALA A 240 -7.87 -13.15 -15.30
N ALA A 241 -7.48 -11.89 -15.12
CA ALA A 241 -6.20 -11.33 -15.57
C ALA A 241 -5.18 -11.22 -14.42
N TRP A 242 -3.92 -11.56 -14.70
CA TRP A 242 -2.84 -11.54 -13.71
C TRP A 242 -1.64 -10.77 -14.24
N VAL A 243 -1.24 -9.72 -13.52
CA VAL A 243 -0.07 -8.90 -13.85
C VAL A 243 1.10 -9.20 -12.92
N PHE A 244 2.30 -9.36 -13.50
CA PHE A 244 3.54 -9.67 -12.80
C PHE A 244 4.65 -8.69 -13.19
N PRO A 245 5.60 -8.39 -12.28
CA PRO A 245 6.78 -7.62 -12.67
C PRO A 245 7.63 -8.42 -13.66
N TYR A 246 8.13 -7.75 -14.69
CA TYR A 246 9.04 -8.31 -15.67
C TYR A 246 10.34 -8.78 -15.01
N ASP A 247 10.72 -10.00 -15.38
CA ASP A 247 11.97 -10.66 -15.00
C ASP A 247 12.45 -11.45 -16.21
N ALA A 248 13.74 -11.36 -16.54
CA ALA A 248 14.29 -11.92 -17.78
C ALA A 248 14.21 -13.46 -17.81
N ASP A 249 14.31 -14.12 -16.67
CA ASP A 249 14.21 -15.58 -16.60
C ASP A 249 12.74 -16.01 -16.70
N THR A 250 11.85 -15.33 -15.97
CA THR A 250 10.41 -15.58 -16.01
C THR A 250 9.81 -15.30 -17.37
N SER A 251 10.23 -14.22 -18.05
CA SER A 251 9.75 -13.87 -19.39
C SER A 251 10.14 -14.91 -20.43
N ARG A 252 11.39 -15.41 -20.39
CA ARG A 252 11.85 -16.52 -21.24
C ARG A 252 11.07 -17.81 -20.98
N LEU A 253 10.80 -18.11 -19.71
CA LEU A 253 10.00 -19.28 -19.34
C LEU A 253 8.56 -19.14 -19.83
N MET A 254 7.95 -17.96 -19.71
CA MET A 254 6.59 -17.73 -20.22
C MET A 254 6.51 -17.83 -21.74
N ALA A 255 7.48 -17.25 -22.46
CA ALA A 255 7.58 -17.38 -23.91
C ALA A 255 7.67 -18.85 -24.35
N ALA A 256 8.60 -19.60 -23.75
CA ALA A 256 8.79 -21.02 -24.06
C ALA A 256 7.56 -21.88 -23.73
N VAL A 257 6.83 -21.50 -22.68
CA VAL A 257 5.59 -22.19 -22.30
C VAL A 257 4.45 -21.85 -23.24
N ALA A 258 4.29 -20.59 -23.64
CA ALA A 258 3.28 -20.20 -24.62
C ALA A 258 3.47 -20.96 -25.94
N GLU A 259 4.72 -21.04 -26.44
CA GLU A 259 5.08 -21.82 -27.63
C GLU A 259 4.77 -23.32 -27.46
N ARG A 260 5.14 -23.91 -26.32
CA ARG A 260 4.90 -25.34 -26.04
C ARG A 260 3.42 -25.68 -25.96
N GLU A 261 2.62 -24.82 -25.35
CA GLU A 261 1.17 -25.00 -25.21
C GLU A 261 0.41 -24.66 -26.50
N GLY A 262 1.12 -24.28 -27.58
CA GLY A 262 0.56 -24.02 -28.89
C GLY A 262 -0.27 -22.75 -28.96
N LEU A 263 0.09 -21.72 -28.18
CA LEU A 263 -0.50 -20.40 -28.36
C LEU A 263 0.07 -19.77 -29.65
N ASP A 264 -0.80 -19.11 -30.40
CA ASP A 264 -0.44 -18.40 -31.62
C ASP A 264 0.32 -17.12 -31.27
N GLU A 265 1.46 -16.92 -31.91
CA GLU A 265 2.30 -15.74 -31.68
C GLU A 265 1.75 -14.55 -32.47
N LEU A 266 1.31 -13.50 -31.77
CA LEU A 266 0.81 -12.25 -32.39
C LEU A 266 1.93 -11.22 -32.58
N LYS A 267 2.81 -11.08 -31.59
CA LYS A 267 4.01 -10.24 -31.67
C LYS A 267 5.22 -11.07 -31.28
N PRO A 268 6.26 -11.15 -32.13
CA PRO A 268 7.38 -12.05 -31.91
C PRO A 268 8.01 -11.88 -30.53
N LYS A 269 8.03 -12.96 -29.73
CA LYS A 269 8.62 -13.02 -28.38
C LYS A 269 8.04 -12.05 -27.37
N GLU A 270 6.86 -11.52 -27.64
CA GLU A 270 6.23 -10.52 -26.80
C GLU A 270 4.78 -10.85 -26.50
N ARG A 271 4.03 -11.42 -27.45
CA ARG A 271 2.60 -11.66 -27.27
C ARG A 271 2.15 -12.96 -27.90
N TRP A 272 1.46 -13.78 -27.12
CA TRP A 272 0.90 -15.07 -27.54
C TRP A 272 -0.54 -15.19 -27.09
N VAL A 273 -1.36 -15.84 -27.92
CA VAL A 273 -2.80 -15.97 -27.68
C VAL A 273 -3.29 -17.37 -28.04
N ARG A 274 -4.19 -17.90 -27.22
CA ARG A 274 -5.01 -19.06 -27.55
C ARG A 274 -6.28 -18.59 -28.23
N ARG A 275 -6.49 -19.02 -29.47
CA ARG A 275 -7.73 -18.73 -30.20
C ARG A 275 -8.85 -19.57 -29.62
N VAL A 276 -9.72 -18.91 -28.86
CA VAL A 276 -10.90 -19.52 -28.26
C VAL A 276 -12.04 -19.37 -29.25
N LYS A 277 -12.53 -20.50 -29.77
CA LYS A 277 -13.67 -20.48 -30.69
C LYS A 277 -14.94 -20.09 -29.96
N TRP A 278 -15.62 -19.09 -30.49
CA TRP A 278 -16.99 -18.75 -30.11
C TRP A 278 -17.98 -19.51 -30.98
N ASP A 279 -19.11 -19.95 -30.43
CA ASP A 279 -20.13 -20.59 -31.27
C ASP A 279 -20.83 -19.53 -32.13
N GLU A 280 -21.12 -18.37 -31.55
CA GLU A 280 -21.67 -17.21 -32.26
C GLU A 280 -21.24 -15.92 -31.55
N VAL A 281 -20.62 -15.00 -32.29
CA VAL A 281 -20.50 -13.58 -31.91
C VAL A 281 -21.27 -12.80 -32.97
N ARG A 282 -22.32 -12.08 -32.57
CA ARG A 282 -23.19 -11.40 -33.52
C ARG A 282 -23.60 -10.02 -33.03
N LEU A 283 -23.45 -9.06 -33.93
CA LEU A 283 -23.91 -7.69 -33.78
C LEU A 283 -25.39 -7.63 -34.16
N TYR A 284 -26.22 -7.14 -33.25
CA TYR A 284 -27.62 -6.80 -33.50
C TYR A 284 -27.80 -5.30 -33.27
N GLU A 285 -28.88 -4.72 -33.77
CA GLU A 285 -29.12 -3.26 -33.68
C GLU A 285 -29.01 -2.69 -32.25
N ASN A 286 -29.38 -3.46 -31.23
CA ASN A 286 -29.46 -2.97 -29.85
C ASN A 286 -28.54 -3.70 -28.85
N HIS A 287 -27.85 -4.77 -29.26
CA HIS A 287 -27.01 -5.56 -28.36
C HIS A 287 -25.97 -6.39 -29.12
N LEU A 288 -24.87 -6.69 -28.44
CA LEU A 288 -23.91 -7.71 -28.82
C LEU A 288 -24.33 -9.05 -28.20
N ARG A 289 -24.45 -10.09 -29.02
CA ARG A 289 -24.71 -11.46 -28.56
C ARG A 289 -23.44 -12.29 -28.64
N LEU A 290 -23.09 -12.91 -27.52
CA LEU A 290 -21.90 -13.74 -27.34
C LEU A 290 -22.33 -15.14 -26.89
N ILE A 291 -22.08 -16.16 -27.70
CA ILE A 291 -22.40 -17.56 -27.40
C ILE A 291 -21.13 -18.39 -27.36
N ARG A 292 -20.91 -19.07 -26.24
CA ARG A 292 -19.81 -20.03 -26.05
C ARG A 292 -20.30 -21.23 -25.23
N GLY A 293 -20.37 -22.38 -25.87
CA GLY A 293 -20.97 -23.58 -25.33
C GLY A 293 -22.44 -23.36 -24.97
N GLU A 294 -22.79 -23.62 -23.71
CA GLU A 294 -24.15 -23.39 -23.18
C GLU A 294 -24.35 -21.97 -22.63
N GLN A 295 -23.31 -21.14 -22.62
CA GLN A 295 -23.39 -19.78 -22.10
C GLN A 295 -23.74 -18.80 -23.22
N GLU A 296 -24.85 -18.09 -23.03
CA GLU A 296 -25.26 -16.97 -23.86
C GLU A 296 -25.20 -15.68 -23.03
N ARG A 297 -24.35 -14.74 -23.43
CA ARG A 297 -24.32 -13.37 -22.91
C ARG A 297 -24.91 -12.41 -23.94
N ARG A 298 -25.75 -11.49 -23.48
CA ARG A 298 -26.29 -10.38 -24.28
C ARG A 298 -25.86 -9.10 -23.61
N LEU A 299 -24.99 -8.34 -24.27
CA LEU A 299 -24.45 -7.08 -23.78
C LEU A 299 -25.15 -5.94 -24.49
N SER A 300 -25.75 -5.02 -23.74
CA SER A 300 -26.24 -3.79 -24.32
C SER A 300 -25.06 -2.89 -24.68
N TYR A 301 -25.13 -2.21 -25.82
CA TYR A 301 -24.07 -1.26 -26.20
C TYR A 301 -23.90 -0.10 -25.20
N GLY A 302 -24.95 0.25 -24.44
CA GLY A 302 -24.88 1.27 -23.40
C GLY A 302 -24.13 0.83 -22.13
N GLU A 303 -23.93 -0.47 -21.94
CA GLU A 303 -23.16 -1.06 -20.82
C GLU A 303 -21.65 -1.10 -21.09
N ILE A 304 -21.25 -0.93 -22.35
CA ILE A 304 -19.85 -0.93 -22.77
C ILE A 304 -19.25 0.46 -22.49
N GLU A 305 -18.14 0.49 -21.75
CA GLU A 305 -17.40 1.72 -21.47
C GLU A 305 -16.17 1.90 -22.36
N GLU A 306 -15.54 0.80 -22.73
CA GLU A 306 -14.37 0.81 -23.60
C GLU A 306 -14.38 -0.38 -24.55
N ILE A 307 -13.99 -0.14 -25.79
CA ILE A 307 -13.60 -1.17 -26.75
C ILE A 307 -12.18 -0.87 -27.22
N HIS A 308 -11.33 -1.89 -27.22
CA HIS A 308 -9.94 -1.77 -27.65
C HIS A 308 -9.60 -2.87 -28.66
N TRP A 309 -8.93 -2.48 -29.73
CA TRP A 309 -8.47 -3.38 -30.78
C TRP A 309 -6.96 -3.25 -30.96
N ASP A 310 -6.26 -4.38 -30.90
CA ASP A 310 -4.82 -4.45 -31.09
C ASP A 310 -4.38 -5.79 -31.73
N GLY A 311 -5.23 -6.29 -32.61
CA GLY A 311 -5.19 -7.65 -33.16
C GLY A 311 -6.02 -8.65 -32.36
N LEU A 312 -6.42 -8.28 -31.14
CA LEU A 312 -7.50 -8.89 -30.37
C LEU A 312 -8.57 -7.84 -30.11
N LEU A 313 -9.76 -8.27 -29.71
CA LEU A 313 -10.83 -7.38 -29.31
C LEU A 313 -11.06 -7.49 -27.80
N HIS A 314 -10.91 -6.36 -27.11
CA HIS A 314 -11.18 -6.21 -25.68
C HIS A 314 -12.43 -5.34 -25.52
N ILE A 315 -13.31 -5.73 -24.59
CA ILE A 315 -14.56 -5.02 -24.28
C ILE A 315 -14.67 -4.88 -22.77
N LEU A 316 -14.65 -3.65 -22.29
CA LEU A 316 -14.81 -3.29 -20.88
C LEU A 316 -16.24 -2.84 -20.60
N LEU A 317 -16.82 -3.35 -19.50
CA LEU A 317 -18.19 -3.06 -19.07
C LEU A 317 -18.23 -2.11 -17.87
N ARG A 318 -19.32 -1.34 -17.75
CA ARG A 318 -19.52 -0.28 -16.74
C ARG A 318 -19.57 -0.74 -15.29
N ASP A 319 -20.15 -1.91 -15.05
CA ASP A 319 -20.45 -2.40 -13.70
C ASP A 319 -19.69 -3.69 -13.35
N GLU A 320 -18.86 -4.20 -14.26
CA GLU A 320 -18.08 -5.42 -14.07
C GLU A 320 -16.59 -5.11 -14.28
N GLU A 321 -15.71 -5.49 -13.33
CA GLU A 321 -14.24 -5.54 -13.55
C GLU A 321 -13.84 -6.63 -14.58
N GLU A 322 -14.79 -7.10 -15.39
CA GLU A 322 -14.65 -8.20 -16.32
C GLU A 322 -14.31 -7.63 -17.72
N ASP A 323 -13.07 -7.79 -18.15
CA ASP A 323 -12.64 -7.54 -19.54
C ASP A 323 -13.01 -8.76 -20.40
N ILE A 324 -13.90 -8.56 -21.38
CA ILE A 324 -14.25 -9.61 -22.33
C ILE A 324 -13.24 -9.59 -23.47
N LEU A 325 -12.33 -10.56 -23.45
CA LEU A 325 -11.36 -10.81 -24.52
C LEU A 325 -11.94 -11.75 -25.58
N ILE A 326 -12.05 -11.26 -26.82
CA ILE A 326 -12.38 -12.04 -28.01
C ILE A 326 -11.10 -12.32 -28.80
N THR A 327 -10.76 -13.60 -28.94
CA THR A 327 -9.55 -14.09 -29.63
C THR A 327 -9.83 -14.91 -30.89
N ASP A 328 -11.10 -15.00 -31.32
CA ASP A 328 -11.51 -15.74 -32.51
C ASP A 328 -11.32 -14.90 -33.78
N ASP A 329 -10.49 -15.38 -34.71
CA ASP A 329 -10.12 -14.65 -35.93
C ASP A 329 -11.30 -14.20 -36.79
N ARG A 330 -12.45 -14.88 -36.67
CA ARG A 330 -13.66 -14.50 -37.41
C ARG A 330 -14.26 -13.17 -36.96
N TYR A 331 -13.87 -12.69 -35.78
CA TYR A 331 -14.45 -11.54 -35.10
C TYR A 331 -13.40 -10.53 -34.61
N THR A 332 -12.11 -10.75 -34.89
CA THR A 332 -11.01 -9.83 -34.53
C THR A 332 -10.48 -9.05 -35.73
N ASP A 333 -11.12 -9.14 -36.90
CA ASP A 333 -10.76 -8.35 -38.06
C ASP A 333 -11.17 -6.87 -37.90
N TRP A 334 -10.46 -6.00 -38.63
CA TRP A 334 -10.66 -4.56 -38.56
C TRP A 334 -12.08 -4.12 -38.94
N MET A 335 -12.71 -4.75 -39.95
CA MET A 335 -14.06 -4.38 -40.38
C MET A 335 -15.08 -4.72 -39.31
N TRP A 336 -14.91 -5.86 -38.64
CA TRP A 336 -15.77 -6.27 -37.55
C TRP A 336 -15.66 -5.31 -36.35
N PHE A 337 -14.44 -4.91 -35.99
CA PHE A 337 -14.23 -3.91 -34.93
C PHE A 337 -14.85 -2.55 -35.28
N ASP A 338 -14.69 -2.07 -36.52
CA ASP A 338 -15.26 -0.79 -36.97
C ASP A 338 -16.80 -0.80 -36.91
N GLU A 339 -17.42 -1.93 -37.25
CA GLU A 339 -18.88 -2.11 -37.14
C GLU A 339 -19.35 -2.09 -35.68
N LEU A 340 -18.68 -2.82 -34.78
CA LEU A 340 -18.98 -2.78 -33.34
C LEU A 340 -18.79 -1.35 -32.79
N ALA A 341 -17.68 -0.69 -33.15
CA ALA A 341 -17.37 0.66 -32.70
C ALA A 341 -18.43 1.67 -33.12
N ALA A 342 -18.93 1.58 -34.36
CA ALA A 342 -19.99 2.45 -34.87
C ALA A 342 -21.31 2.26 -34.09
N LEU A 343 -21.68 1.02 -33.76
CA LEU A 343 -22.90 0.73 -32.99
C LEU A 343 -22.78 1.23 -31.54
N VAL A 344 -21.63 0.99 -30.91
CA VAL A 344 -21.35 1.45 -29.54
C VAL A 344 -21.33 2.98 -29.46
N SER A 345 -20.59 3.63 -30.36
CA SER A 345 -20.50 5.09 -30.37
C SER A 345 -21.85 5.75 -30.67
N ALA A 346 -22.66 5.17 -31.55
CA ALA A 346 -24.01 5.69 -31.85
C ALA A 346 -24.91 5.68 -30.60
N VAL A 347 -24.81 4.65 -29.75
CA VAL A 347 -25.54 4.61 -28.48
C VAL A 347 -24.99 5.62 -27.49
N TRP A 348 -23.66 5.77 -27.38
CA TRP A 348 -23.06 6.80 -26.54
C TRP A 348 -23.50 8.22 -26.96
N GLU A 349 -23.54 8.52 -28.26
CA GLU A 349 -24.04 9.79 -28.79
C GLU A 349 -25.52 10.02 -28.45
N GLN A 350 -26.37 8.99 -28.58
CA GLN A 350 -27.79 9.06 -28.22
C GLN A 350 -28.00 9.30 -26.72
N GLU A 351 -27.14 8.72 -25.87
CA GLU A 351 -27.16 8.89 -24.42
C GLU A 351 -26.49 10.20 -23.95
N GLY A 352 -25.89 10.97 -24.87
CA GLY A 352 -25.19 12.21 -24.56
C GLY A 352 -23.85 12.01 -23.85
N LYS A 353 -23.27 10.81 -23.93
CA LYS A 353 -21.94 10.50 -23.39
C LYS A 353 -20.86 10.99 -24.35
N GLY A 354 -19.93 11.80 -23.85
CA GLY A 354 -18.70 12.10 -24.59
C GLY A 354 -17.84 10.84 -24.68
N TYR A 355 -17.11 10.66 -25.77
CA TYR A 355 -16.15 9.56 -25.91
C TYR A 355 -14.89 10.03 -26.63
N MET A 356 -13.80 9.30 -26.44
CA MET A 356 -12.52 9.57 -27.05
C MET A 356 -12.10 8.37 -27.90
N LYS A 357 -11.53 8.66 -29.07
CA LYS A 357 -10.86 7.69 -29.92
C LYS A 357 -9.35 7.89 -29.79
N GLU A 358 -8.64 6.89 -29.28
CA GLU A 358 -7.19 6.88 -29.27
C GLU A 358 -6.68 5.90 -30.33
N VAL A 359 -5.65 6.32 -31.06
CA VAL A 359 -4.96 5.50 -32.06
C VAL A 359 -3.48 5.55 -31.70
N ASP A 360 -2.90 4.40 -31.40
CA ASP A 360 -1.47 4.28 -31.19
C ASP A 360 -0.76 4.03 -32.52
N PRO A 361 0.04 4.99 -33.02
CA PRO A 361 0.73 4.85 -34.30
C PRO A 361 1.85 3.79 -34.28
N GLU A 362 2.37 3.38 -33.12
CA GLU A 362 3.44 2.37 -33.03
C GLU A 362 2.89 0.95 -33.01
N SER A 363 1.86 0.70 -32.20
CA SER A 363 1.24 -0.62 -32.12
C SER A 363 0.15 -0.86 -33.16
N GLY A 364 -0.36 0.21 -33.80
CA GLY A 364 -1.54 0.16 -34.66
C GLY A 364 -2.84 -0.07 -33.90
N SER A 365 -2.81 -0.03 -32.56
CA SER A 365 -3.99 -0.26 -31.72
C SER A 365 -4.93 0.93 -31.72
N ILE A 366 -6.22 0.64 -31.51
CA ILE A 366 -7.29 1.62 -31.56
C ILE A 366 -8.23 1.35 -30.39
N SER A 367 -8.46 2.36 -29.55
CA SER A 367 -9.46 2.31 -28.48
C SER A 367 -10.52 3.38 -28.67
N PHE A 368 -11.74 3.04 -28.26
CA PHE A 368 -12.83 3.96 -28.04
C PHE A 368 -13.26 3.81 -26.59
N ALA A 369 -13.23 4.90 -25.82
CA ALA A 369 -13.60 4.89 -24.41
C ALA A 369 -14.53 6.07 -24.07
N VAL A 370 -15.50 5.84 -23.19
CA VAL A 370 -16.38 6.89 -22.67
C VAL A 370 -15.56 7.89 -21.85
N THR A 371 -15.67 9.17 -22.19
CA THR A 371 -15.10 10.26 -21.40
C THR A 371 -16.14 10.66 -20.36
N LEU A 372 -15.91 10.35 -19.08
CA LEU A 372 -16.65 10.96 -18.00
C LEU A 372 -16.38 12.47 -18.06
N LEU A 373 -17.34 13.25 -18.55
CA LEU A 373 -17.31 14.70 -18.41
C LEU A 373 -17.37 14.99 -16.90
N GLU A 374 -16.23 15.34 -16.30
CA GLU A 374 -16.19 15.97 -14.99
C GLU A 374 -17.05 17.24 -15.04
N GLU A 375 -18.30 17.15 -14.58
CA GLU A 375 -19.11 18.32 -14.30
C GLU A 375 -18.46 19.08 -13.12
N GLY A 376 -17.64 20.06 -13.48
CA GLY A 376 -17.41 21.27 -12.69
C GLY A 376 -16.29 21.22 -11.66
N GLY A 377 -15.08 21.59 -12.08
CA GLY A 377 -14.10 22.10 -11.11
C GLY A 377 -12.63 22.12 -11.53
N GLY A 378 -12.28 22.90 -12.56
CA GLY A 378 -10.93 23.50 -12.65
C GLY A 378 -9.77 22.55 -12.94
N GLY A 379 -9.57 22.27 -14.23
CA GLY A 379 -8.29 22.05 -14.88
C GLY A 379 -7.15 21.43 -14.07
N HIS A 380 -6.91 20.15 -14.29
CA HIS A 380 -5.58 19.71 -14.71
C HIS A 380 -5.70 18.51 -15.65
N SER A 381 -5.49 18.79 -16.93
CA SER A 381 -5.18 17.80 -17.94
C SER A 381 -4.01 16.93 -17.46
N LEU A 382 -4.27 15.65 -17.17
CA LEU A 382 -3.25 14.62 -17.14
C LEU A 382 -2.83 14.32 -18.58
N GLY A 383 -2.06 15.27 -19.13
CA GLY A 383 -1.24 15.03 -20.30
C GLY A 383 -0.07 14.14 -19.88
N ARG A 384 0.00 12.96 -20.52
CA ARG A 384 1.23 12.32 -20.99
C ARG A 384 2.51 13.06 -20.62
N ARG A 385 3.34 12.46 -19.76
CA ARG A 385 4.80 12.50 -19.91
C ARG A 385 5.42 11.23 -19.33
N LEU A 386 5.92 10.41 -20.26
CA LEU A 386 7.07 9.52 -20.18
C LEU A 386 6.95 8.28 -19.29
#